data_AF-A0A453J6B5-F1
#
_entry.id   AF-A0A453J6B5-F1
#
_cell.length_a   1.000
_cell.length_b   1.000
_cell.length_c   1.000
_cell.angle_alpha   90.00
_cell.angle_beta   90.00
_cell.angle_gamma   90.00
#
_symmetry.space_group_name_H-M   'P 1'
#
loop_
_entity.id
_entity.type
_entity.pdbx_description
1 polymer ?
#
loop_
_entity_poly.entity_id
_entity_poly.type
_entity_poly.pdbx_seq_one_letter_code
_entity_poly.pdbx_strand_id
1 'polypeptide(L)'
;CRFFRPQQTTSSESEMVMEKETAEEAYLRLGTGGHEKTVDQVKSLHDFSAIDLSKQLVLPKYVAFKGDNDMYLRARIIQKYNYLEFSSSDIADSTVVNTIFPNYANGNVRIKSNHFNRFWRLSPNWIWADSADSSSRDRDTLFRVVMLPDYIGLQNLGNSRYCKRLTADRKTSCLNAAVDTITLEARLRVEEAVLSREIYGVEFKLSEARIYGEKPITFPSMTSTNDTNEPHAKTLTLKYEETQAKTWSSTVSLKIGVTAKLRAGIPVIAEGKVEVSTEFNSEYEWGSSVHTTASQEASYHAVVPPMTKVTVRAAVTQGSVDVPFSYTQRDILTTGEVVTYKMDDGLFTGMNNYNFQFEATQEPI
;
A
#
# COMPACT_ATOMS: atom_id res chain seq x y z
N CYS A 1 5.82 14.89 20.68
CA CYS A 1 5.94 14.38 22.06
C CYS A 1 5.47 15.45 23.05
N ARG A 2 4.41 15.19 23.83
CA ARG A 2 4.06 16.01 25.00
C ARG A 2 4.12 15.10 26.23
N PHE A 3 5.18 15.27 27.00
CA PHE A 3 5.36 14.69 28.33
C PHE A 3 4.96 15.74 29.37
N PHE A 4 4.21 15.34 30.38
CA PHE A 4 3.98 16.11 31.61
C PHE A 4 5.29 16.18 32.44
N ARG A 5 5.56 17.33 33.05
CA ARG A 5 6.58 17.55 34.10
C ARG A 5 5.91 18.20 35.33
N PRO A 6 6.31 17.85 36.56
CA PRO A 6 6.02 18.67 37.74
C PRO A 6 6.96 19.88 37.83
N GLN A 7 6.44 21.03 38.29
CA GLN A 7 7.16 22.28 38.50
C GLN A 7 7.86 22.34 39.88
N GLN A 8 9.07 22.90 39.90
CA GLN A 8 9.56 23.73 41.00
C GLN A 8 10.44 24.86 40.41
N THR A 9 10.13 26.08 40.80
CA THR A 9 10.70 27.36 40.33
C THR A 9 11.88 27.82 41.19
N THR A 10 12.94 28.34 40.54
CA THR A 10 13.68 29.55 40.93
C THR A 10 14.46 30.10 39.73
N SER A 11 14.58 31.43 39.71
CA SER A 11 14.95 32.35 38.62
C SER A 11 16.46 32.55 38.39
N SER A 12 16.86 32.86 37.14
CA SER A 12 17.46 34.17 36.76
C SER A 12 17.92 34.16 35.28
N GLU A 13 17.70 35.29 34.61
CA GLU A 13 18.02 35.62 33.22
C GLU A 13 19.51 35.55 32.86
N SER A 14 19.82 35.32 31.57
CA SER A 14 20.81 36.05 30.75
C SER A 14 20.78 35.57 29.29
N GLU A 15 20.56 36.49 28.35
CA GLU A 15 20.73 36.32 26.90
C GLU A 15 22.21 36.18 26.51
N MET A 16 22.52 35.42 25.45
CA MET A 16 23.60 35.75 24.50
C MET A 16 23.45 34.98 23.18
N VAL A 17 23.97 35.62 22.13
CA VAL A 17 23.65 35.52 20.70
C VAL A 17 24.42 34.42 19.96
N MET A 18 23.76 33.90 18.92
CA MET A 18 24.19 33.19 17.70
C MET A 18 25.68 32.81 17.53
N GLU A 19 25.92 31.53 17.18
CA GLU A 19 26.75 31.19 16.02
C GLU A 19 26.45 29.79 15.46
N LYS A 20 26.64 29.67 14.14
CA LYS A 20 26.42 28.49 13.30
C LYS A 20 27.38 27.36 13.65
N GLU A 21 26.87 26.13 13.78
CA GLU A 21 27.67 24.92 13.59
C GLU A 21 26.99 23.98 12.59
N THR A 22 27.70 23.79 11.48
CA THR A 22 27.54 22.68 10.53
C THR A 22 28.11 21.42 11.16
N ALA A 23 27.29 20.41 11.39
CA ALA A 23 27.75 19.06 11.76
C ALA A 23 27.43 18.10 10.61
N GLU A 24 28.46 17.72 9.86
CA GLU A 24 28.51 16.53 9.04
C GLU A 24 28.53 15.29 9.96
N GLU A 25 27.55 14.39 9.85
CA GLU A 25 27.64 13.07 10.46
C GLU A 25 27.88 12.01 9.38
N ALA A 26 29.02 11.33 9.53
CA ALA A 26 29.54 10.29 8.66
C ALA A 26 28.81 8.95 8.88
N TYR A 27 28.41 8.30 7.78
CA TYR A 27 27.91 6.93 7.81
C TYR A 27 29.08 5.92 7.79
N LEU A 28 29.15 5.05 8.79
CA LEU A 28 30.02 3.86 8.78
C LEU A 28 29.53 2.88 7.70
N ARG A 29 30.33 2.67 6.65
CA ARG A 29 30.20 1.53 5.72
C ARG A 29 31.23 0.48 6.09
N LEU A 30 30.78 -0.67 6.57
CA LEU A 30 31.61 -1.87 6.68
C LEU A 30 31.59 -2.58 5.32
N GLY A 31 32.68 -2.45 4.58
CA GLY A 31 32.98 -3.27 3.41
C GLY A 31 34.14 -4.22 3.75
N THR A 32 33.96 -5.50 3.45
CA THR A 32 35.06 -6.47 3.34
C THR A 32 35.04 -7.02 1.91
N GLY A 33 36.05 -6.63 1.12
CA GLY A 33 36.36 -7.25 -0.16
C GLY A 33 37.38 -8.37 0.01
N GLY A 34 37.37 -9.36 -0.88
CA GLY A 34 38.42 -10.37 -0.94
C GLY A 34 38.15 -11.58 -1.85
N HIS A 35 38.46 -11.39 -3.15
CA HIS A 35 38.93 -12.36 -4.16
C HIS A 35 38.03 -13.47 -4.76
N GLU A 36 37.93 -13.37 -6.09
CA GLU A 36 37.56 -14.42 -7.06
C GLU A 36 38.51 -15.63 -7.02
N LYS A 37 37.92 -16.83 -7.08
CA LYS A 37 38.45 -17.96 -7.86
C LYS A 37 37.28 -18.70 -8.52
N THR A 38 37.35 -18.80 -9.84
CA THR A 38 36.51 -19.63 -10.71
C THR A 38 36.79 -21.12 -10.51
N VAL A 39 35.75 -21.93 -10.30
CA VAL A 39 35.74 -23.38 -10.61
C VAL A 39 34.35 -23.75 -11.16
N ASP A 40 34.39 -24.69 -12.10
CA ASP A 40 33.41 -25.07 -13.12
C ASP A 40 31.96 -25.37 -12.73
N GLN A 41 31.14 -25.25 -13.77
CA GLN A 41 29.72 -25.56 -13.91
C GLN A 41 29.29 -26.91 -13.30
N VAL A 42 28.23 -26.86 -12.49
CA VAL A 42 27.22 -27.93 -12.43
C VAL A 42 25.85 -27.29 -12.66
N LYS A 43 25.11 -27.90 -13.59
CA LYS A 43 23.84 -27.43 -14.16
C LYS A 43 22.73 -27.28 -13.12
N SER A 44 22.17 -26.07 -13.09
CA SER A 44 20.74 -25.70 -13.02
C SER A 44 19.81 -26.60 -12.18
N LEU A 45 19.48 -26.11 -10.98
CA LEU A 45 18.15 -26.27 -10.41
C LEU A 45 17.47 -24.89 -10.42
N HIS A 46 16.34 -24.82 -11.12
CA HIS A 46 15.31 -23.77 -11.12
C HIS A 46 15.75 -22.39 -10.61
N ASP A 47 16.21 -21.57 -11.56
CA ASP A 47 16.34 -20.13 -11.38
C ASP A 47 14.92 -19.54 -11.35
N PHE A 48 14.27 -19.59 -10.18
CA PHE A 48 13.09 -18.78 -9.95
C PHE A 48 13.56 -17.34 -9.85
N SER A 49 13.50 -16.60 -10.96
CA SER A 49 13.62 -15.16 -10.88
C SER A 49 12.48 -14.65 -10.01
N ALA A 50 12.80 -14.26 -8.77
CA ALA A 50 11.86 -13.52 -7.94
C ALA A 50 11.53 -12.23 -8.69
N ILE A 51 10.31 -12.13 -9.21
CA ILE A 51 9.82 -10.91 -9.85
C ILE A 51 9.58 -9.92 -8.70
N ASP A 52 10.34 -8.83 -8.72
CA ASP A 52 10.14 -7.71 -7.83
C ASP A 52 8.85 -6.96 -8.24
N LEU A 53 7.72 -7.43 -7.73
CA LEU A 53 6.39 -6.89 -8.04
C LEU A 53 6.24 -5.41 -7.65
N SER A 54 7.09 -4.90 -6.74
CA SER A 54 7.12 -3.47 -6.38
C SER A 54 7.49 -2.55 -7.55
N LYS A 55 8.18 -3.09 -8.57
CA LYS A 55 8.51 -2.39 -9.83
C LYS A 55 7.44 -2.55 -10.91
N GLN A 56 6.40 -3.34 -10.65
CA GLN A 56 5.34 -3.69 -11.59
C GLN A 56 4.03 -2.95 -11.29
N LEU A 57 4.12 -1.79 -10.65
CA LEU A 57 2.97 -0.96 -10.34
C LEU A 57 2.20 -0.62 -11.62
N VAL A 58 0.98 -1.15 -11.75
CA VAL A 58 0.16 -0.97 -12.96
C VAL A 58 -0.93 0.06 -12.69
N LEU A 59 -1.13 0.98 -13.64
CA LEU A 59 -2.25 1.93 -13.61
C LEU A 59 -3.59 1.19 -13.45
N PRO A 60 -4.59 1.82 -12.82
CA PRO A 60 -5.93 1.25 -12.75
C PRO A 60 -6.47 0.87 -14.14
N LYS A 61 -7.37 -0.12 -14.20
CA LYS A 61 -7.86 -0.64 -15.49
C LYS A 61 -8.69 0.40 -16.25
N TYR A 62 -9.53 1.17 -15.56
CA TYR A 62 -10.31 2.27 -16.16
C TYR A 62 -9.83 3.57 -15.58
N VAL A 63 -9.42 4.48 -16.45
CA VAL A 63 -8.84 5.74 -16.06
C VAL A 63 -9.41 6.89 -16.86
N ALA A 64 -9.44 8.05 -16.23
CA ALA A 64 -9.52 9.35 -16.88
C ALA A 64 -8.17 10.05 -16.73
N PHE A 65 -7.68 10.64 -17.82
CA PHE A 65 -6.45 11.43 -17.81
C PHE A 65 -6.81 12.91 -17.70
N LYS A 66 -6.08 13.66 -16.88
CA LYS A 66 -6.28 15.09 -16.69
C LYS A 66 -4.98 15.85 -16.96
N GLY A 67 -5.08 16.91 -17.76
CA GLY A 67 -3.94 17.71 -18.17
C GLY A 67 -3.48 18.71 -17.11
N ASP A 68 -2.46 19.48 -17.47
CA ASP A 68 -1.98 20.66 -16.72
C ASP A 68 -3.01 21.80 -16.68
N ASN A 69 -3.98 21.79 -17.59
CA ASN A 69 -5.08 22.76 -17.67
C ASN A 69 -6.30 22.39 -16.82
N ASP A 70 -6.19 21.42 -15.91
CA ASP A 70 -7.28 20.91 -15.06
C ASP A 70 -8.48 20.31 -15.82
N MET A 71 -8.34 20.01 -17.11
CA MET A 71 -9.39 19.37 -17.91
C MET A 71 -9.06 17.91 -18.18
N TYR A 72 -10.09 17.06 -18.17
CA TYR A 72 -10.02 15.68 -18.60
C TYR A 72 -9.87 15.57 -20.11
N LEU A 73 -9.09 14.58 -20.52
CA LEU A 73 -8.88 14.19 -21.90
C LEU A 73 -10.11 13.43 -22.42
N ARG A 74 -10.90 14.08 -23.25
CA ARG A 74 -12.08 13.51 -23.90
C ARG A 74 -11.84 13.13 -25.35
N ALA A 75 -12.50 12.07 -25.78
CA ALA A 75 -12.59 11.67 -27.18
C ALA A 75 -13.41 12.67 -28.00
N ARG A 76 -12.88 13.10 -29.16
CA ARG A 76 -13.57 14.01 -30.09
C ARG A 76 -13.21 13.76 -31.55
N ILE A 77 -14.22 13.93 -32.42
CA ILE A 77 -14.00 13.99 -33.86
C ILE A 77 -13.62 15.43 -34.23
N ILE A 78 -12.37 15.63 -34.65
CA ILE A 78 -11.85 16.91 -35.13
C ILE A 78 -11.32 16.70 -36.55
N GLN A 79 -11.83 17.46 -37.51
CA GLN A 79 -11.45 17.34 -38.94
C GLN A 79 -11.55 15.89 -39.47
N LYS A 80 -12.59 15.15 -39.06
CA LYS A 80 -12.86 13.74 -39.42
C LYS A 80 -11.94 12.68 -38.79
N TYR A 81 -11.08 13.05 -37.84
CA TYR A 81 -10.21 12.09 -37.13
C TYR A 81 -10.54 12.02 -35.63
N ASN A 82 -10.20 10.90 -35.01
CA ASN A 82 -10.53 10.54 -33.62
C ASN A 82 -9.50 11.12 -32.65
N TYR A 83 -9.51 12.44 -32.47
CA TYR A 83 -8.62 13.13 -31.55
C TYR A 83 -8.98 12.93 -30.07
N LEU A 84 -8.04 13.26 -29.21
CA LEU A 84 -8.16 13.30 -27.76
C LEU A 84 -7.86 14.73 -27.30
N GLU A 85 -8.81 15.40 -26.66
CA GLU A 85 -8.77 16.82 -26.30
C GLU A 85 -8.94 17.04 -24.80
N PHE A 86 -8.04 17.80 -24.17
CA PHE A 86 -8.15 18.18 -22.75
C PHE A 86 -9.18 19.31 -22.57
N SER A 87 -10.46 18.97 -22.64
CA SER A 87 -11.58 19.93 -22.67
C SER A 87 -12.84 19.53 -21.88
N SER A 88 -12.87 18.38 -21.20
CA SER A 88 -13.97 18.07 -20.26
C SER A 88 -13.62 18.51 -18.83
N SER A 89 -14.54 19.16 -18.13
CA SER A 89 -14.40 19.44 -16.69
C SER A 89 -15.02 18.37 -15.80
N ASP A 90 -15.67 17.35 -16.40
CA ASP A 90 -16.44 16.33 -15.70
C ASP A 90 -15.91 14.92 -16.01
N ILE A 91 -15.61 14.16 -14.95
CA ILE A 91 -15.15 12.77 -15.05
C ILE A 91 -16.29 11.81 -15.43
N ALA A 92 -17.55 12.24 -15.24
CA ALA A 92 -18.73 11.50 -15.68
C ALA A 92 -19.03 11.69 -17.18
N ASP A 93 -18.30 12.55 -17.89
CA ASP A 93 -18.37 12.61 -19.35
C ASP A 93 -17.99 11.24 -19.94
N SER A 94 -18.96 10.55 -20.54
CA SER A 94 -18.78 9.23 -21.14
C SER A 94 -17.63 9.12 -22.16
N THR A 95 -17.08 10.25 -22.61
CA THR A 95 -15.99 10.33 -23.58
C THR A 95 -14.58 10.39 -22.95
N VAL A 96 -14.44 10.51 -21.62
CA VAL A 96 -13.12 10.61 -20.95
C VAL A 96 -12.54 9.28 -20.50
N VAL A 97 -13.36 8.23 -20.43
CA VAL A 97 -12.94 6.93 -19.89
C VAL A 97 -12.09 6.17 -20.90
N ASN A 98 -10.94 5.69 -20.44
CA ASN A 98 -10.02 4.85 -21.20
C ASN A 98 -9.71 3.56 -20.44
N THR A 99 -9.53 2.47 -21.18
CA THR A 99 -9.14 1.17 -20.63
C THR A 99 -7.65 0.92 -20.84
N ILE A 100 -6.95 0.58 -19.76
CA ILE A 100 -5.52 0.22 -19.76
C ILE A 100 -5.36 -1.28 -20.03
N PHE A 101 -4.51 -1.59 -21.00
CA PHE A 101 -4.08 -2.95 -21.33
C PHE A 101 -2.56 -3.06 -21.08
N PRO A 102 -2.14 -3.48 -19.88
CA PRO A 102 -0.73 -3.63 -19.56
C PRO A 102 -0.11 -4.83 -20.27
N ASN A 103 1.14 -4.69 -20.69
CA ASN A 103 2.00 -5.78 -21.09
C ASN A 103 3.00 -6.06 -19.96
N TYR A 104 2.68 -7.08 -19.15
CA TYR A 104 3.44 -7.42 -17.96
C TYR A 104 4.88 -7.87 -18.25
N ALA A 105 5.20 -8.30 -19.48
CA ALA A 105 6.54 -8.76 -19.83
C ALA A 105 7.54 -7.61 -20.01
N ASN A 106 7.08 -6.41 -20.39
CA ASN A 106 7.96 -5.28 -20.70
C ASN A 106 7.53 -3.95 -20.09
N GLY A 107 6.45 -3.93 -19.30
CA GLY A 107 5.93 -2.76 -18.59
C GLY A 107 5.27 -1.69 -19.48
N ASN A 108 5.14 -1.94 -20.78
CA ASN A 108 4.43 -1.03 -21.67
C ASN A 108 2.92 -1.23 -21.57
N VAL A 109 2.15 -0.22 -21.95
CA VAL A 109 0.69 -0.25 -21.95
C VAL A 109 0.16 0.07 -23.33
N ARG A 110 -1.01 -0.49 -23.65
CA ARG A 110 -1.90 0.02 -24.70
C ARG A 110 -3.08 0.68 -24.03
N ILE A 111 -3.51 1.80 -24.58
CA ILE A 111 -4.62 2.59 -24.04
C ILE A 111 -5.74 2.56 -25.05
N LYS A 112 -6.94 2.18 -24.62
CA LYS A 112 -8.12 2.11 -25.48
C LYS A 112 -9.12 3.17 -25.07
N SER A 113 -9.58 3.99 -26.01
CA SER A 113 -10.72 4.88 -25.77
C SER A 113 -11.99 4.03 -25.68
N ASN A 114 -12.73 4.13 -24.58
CA ASN A 114 -13.99 3.41 -24.42
C ASN A 114 -15.04 3.96 -25.38
N HIS A 115 -15.07 5.28 -25.57
CA HIS A 115 -16.00 5.95 -26.49
C HIS A 115 -15.84 5.51 -27.94
N PHE A 116 -14.62 5.51 -28.47
CA PHE A 116 -14.38 5.08 -29.86
C PHE A 116 -14.24 3.56 -30.00
N ASN A 117 -14.05 2.83 -28.90
CA ASN A 117 -13.74 1.41 -28.89
C ASN A 117 -12.49 1.06 -29.72
N ARG A 118 -11.47 1.93 -29.69
CA ARG A 118 -10.23 1.83 -30.47
C ARG A 118 -9.01 2.18 -29.63
N PHE A 119 -7.86 1.60 -29.97
CA PHE A 119 -6.59 1.90 -29.32
C PHE A 119 -6.05 3.25 -29.75
N TRP A 120 -5.40 3.92 -28.80
CA TRP A 120 -4.60 5.10 -29.03
C TRP A 120 -3.42 4.73 -29.94
N ARG A 121 -3.14 5.60 -30.91
CA ARG A 121 -2.12 5.42 -31.93
C ARG A 121 -1.50 6.76 -32.31
N LEU A 122 -0.20 6.78 -32.46
CA LEU A 122 0.55 7.91 -32.99
C LEU A 122 0.24 8.15 -34.49
N SER A 123 -0.09 9.40 -34.89
CA SER A 123 -0.25 9.80 -36.29
C SER A 123 -0.25 11.33 -36.54
N PRO A 124 0.72 11.88 -37.30
CA PRO A 124 2.12 11.46 -37.25
C PRO A 124 2.72 11.73 -35.87
N ASN A 125 2.39 12.87 -35.24
CA ASN A 125 2.75 13.18 -33.85
C ASN A 125 1.53 13.35 -32.94
N TRP A 126 0.33 13.49 -33.51
CA TRP A 126 -0.91 13.50 -32.73
C TRP A 126 -1.24 12.10 -32.24
N ILE A 127 -1.98 11.99 -31.14
CA ILE A 127 -2.50 10.70 -30.69
C ILE A 127 -3.98 10.61 -31.10
N TRP A 128 -4.28 9.62 -31.94
CA TRP A 128 -5.64 9.29 -32.37
C TRP A 128 -6.11 8.01 -31.71
N ALA A 129 -7.40 7.92 -31.40
CA ALA A 129 -8.05 6.70 -30.93
C ALA A 129 -8.78 6.02 -32.10
N ASP A 130 -8.01 5.47 -33.04
CA ASP A 130 -8.51 4.89 -34.29
C ASP A 130 -8.01 3.46 -34.56
N SER A 131 -7.03 2.97 -33.81
CA SER A 131 -6.39 1.70 -34.13
C SER A 131 -7.26 0.50 -33.77
N ALA A 132 -7.38 -0.39 -34.74
CA ALA A 132 -8.00 -1.71 -34.61
C ALA A 132 -6.97 -2.82 -34.31
N ASP A 133 -5.69 -2.48 -34.16
CA ASP A 133 -4.62 -3.47 -34.01
C ASP A 133 -4.85 -4.36 -32.77
N SER A 134 -4.90 -5.66 -32.98
CA SER A 134 -4.97 -6.67 -31.92
C SER A 134 -3.63 -7.36 -31.65
N SER A 135 -2.62 -7.15 -32.51
CA SER A 135 -1.34 -7.85 -32.44
C SER A 135 -0.43 -7.35 -31.32
N SER A 136 -0.62 -6.09 -30.89
CA SER A 136 0.25 -5.40 -29.92
C SER A 136 1.71 -5.31 -30.37
N ARG A 137 1.95 -5.37 -31.69
CA ARG A 137 3.27 -5.22 -32.33
C ARG A 137 3.49 -3.82 -32.89
N ASP A 138 2.40 -3.07 -33.11
CA ASP A 138 2.48 -1.69 -33.60
C ASP A 138 3.00 -0.77 -32.49
N ARG A 139 4.24 -0.31 -32.67
CA ARG A 139 4.93 0.61 -31.74
C ARG A 139 4.18 1.92 -31.58
N ASP A 140 3.43 2.35 -32.58
CA ASP A 140 2.63 3.59 -32.51
C ASP A 140 1.47 3.47 -31.51
N THR A 141 1.08 2.24 -31.14
CA THR A 141 0.04 1.97 -30.13
C THR A 141 0.59 1.62 -28.74
N LEU A 142 1.91 1.56 -28.59
CA LEU A 142 2.58 1.19 -27.35
C LEU A 142 3.08 2.43 -26.62
N PHE A 143 2.80 2.48 -25.32
CA PHE A 143 3.22 3.58 -24.46
C PHE A 143 3.97 3.05 -23.25
N ARG A 144 5.03 3.75 -22.86
CA ARG A 144 5.69 3.57 -21.57
C ARG A 144 5.15 4.59 -20.58
N VAL A 145 4.76 4.12 -19.40
CA VAL A 145 4.33 4.96 -18.29
C VAL A 145 5.54 5.26 -17.41
N VAL A 146 5.77 6.53 -17.10
CA VAL A 146 6.74 6.98 -16.11
C VAL A 146 5.97 7.55 -14.92
N MET A 147 5.99 6.86 -13.80
CA MET A 147 5.33 7.30 -12.57
C MET A 147 6.21 8.32 -11.83
N LEU A 148 5.62 9.44 -11.43
CA LEU A 148 6.22 10.46 -10.57
C LEU A 148 5.26 10.70 -9.39
N PRO A 149 5.69 11.40 -8.30
CA PRO A 149 4.87 11.51 -7.09
C PRO A 149 3.44 12.03 -7.31
N ASP A 150 3.26 13.05 -8.17
CA ASP A 150 1.97 13.73 -8.35
C ASP A 150 1.36 13.57 -9.76
N TYR A 151 2.10 12.97 -10.70
CA TYR A 151 1.71 12.87 -12.11
C TYR A 151 2.43 11.72 -12.80
N ILE A 152 2.00 11.40 -14.00
CA ILE A 152 2.68 10.48 -14.90
C ILE A 152 3.20 11.23 -16.13
N GLY A 153 4.27 10.69 -16.72
CA GLY A 153 4.63 10.92 -18.11
C GLY A 153 4.21 9.72 -18.96
N LEU A 154 3.74 9.98 -20.18
CA LEU A 154 3.39 8.94 -21.14
C LEU A 154 4.25 9.06 -22.39
N GLN A 155 5.19 8.14 -22.60
CA GLN A 155 6.06 8.12 -23.77
C GLN A 155 5.52 7.16 -24.84
N ASN A 156 5.34 7.63 -26.07
CA ASN A 156 4.99 6.73 -27.19
C ASN A 156 6.24 6.05 -27.75
N LEU A 157 6.16 4.75 -28.05
CA LEU A 157 7.33 4.00 -28.54
C LEU A 157 7.59 4.16 -30.05
N GLY A 158 6.63 4.65 -30.82
CA GLY A 158 6.77 4.93 -32.25
C GLY A 158 7.83 6.01 -32.52
N ASN A 159 7.70 7.16 -31.86
CA ASN A 159 8.62 8.30 -32.01
C ASN A 159 9.50 8.59 -30.78
N SER A 160 9.39 7.79 -29.71
CA SER A 160 10.14 7.94 -28.45
C SER A 160 9.93 9.27 -27.71
N ARG A 161 8.84 9.98 -28.00
CA ARG A 161 8.51 11.27 -27.35
C ARG A 161 7.42 11.13 -26.31
N TYR A 162 7.46 12.01 -25.31
CA TYR A 162 6.41 12.16 -24.32
C TYR A 162 5.21 12.89 -24.90
N CYS A 163 4.03 12.39 -24.54
CA CYS A 163 2.74 12.99 -24.86
C CYS A 163 2.53 14.24 -24.02
N LYS A 164 2.14 15.33 -24.66
CA LYS A 164 1.75 16.59 -24.04
C LYS A 164 0.45 17.12 -24.60
N ARG A 165 -0.20 17.99 -23.84
CA ARG A 165 -1.23 18.88 -24.37
C ARG A 165 -0.59 19.88 -25.34
N LEU A 166 -1.17 20.02 -26.54
CA LEU A 166 -0.68 20.92 -27.58
C LEU A 166 -1.84 21.61 -28.31
N THR A 167 -1.67 22.91 -28.56
CA THR A 167 -2.50 23.70 -29.48
C THR A 167 -1.68 24.02 -30.71
N ALA A 168 -1.97 23.37 -31.83
CA ALA A 168 -1.28 23.52 -33.11
C ALA A 168 -2.17 22.96 -34.24
N ASP A 169 -1.83 23.24 -35.50
CA ASP A 169 -2.51 22.68 -36.69
C ASP A 169 -4.05 22.86 -36.70
N ARG A 170 -4.55 23.95 -36.11
CA ARG A 170 -6.01 24.21 -35.90
C ARG A 170 -6.69 23.19 -34.96
N LYS A 171 -5.93 22.56 -34.07
CA LYS A 171 -6.43 21.81 -32.91
C LYS A 171 -6.08 22.57 -31.64
N THR A 172 -6.97 22.53 -30.66
CA THR A 172 -6.78 23.17 -29.37
C THR A 172 -6.60 22.08 -28.32
N SER A 173 -5.58 22.21 -27.46
CA SER A 173 -5.37 21.35 -26.29
C SER A 173 -5.51 19.83 -26.57
N CYS A 174 -5.01 19.36 -27.71
CA CYS A 174 -5.07 17.95 -28.08
C CYS A 174 -3.80 17.19 -27.63
N LEU A 175 -3.91 15.88 -27.46
CA LEU A 175 -2.79 15.02 -27.08
C LEU A 175 -1.81 14.81 -28.24
N ASN A 176 -0.53 15.09 -28.02
CA ASN A 176 0.52 15.00 -29.03
C ASN A 176 1.84 14.51 -28.42
N ALA A 177 2.52 13.55 -29.05
CA ALA A 177 3.85 13.08 -28.66
C ALA A 177 4.95 13.96 -29.27
N ALA A 178 5.31 15.04 -28.58
CA ALA A 178 6.15 16.12 -29.15
C ALA A 178 7.46 16.41 -28.42
N VAL A 179 7.60 16.02 -27.15
CA VAL A 179 8.71 16.48 -26.30
C VAL A 179 9.59 15.33 -25.82
N ASP A 180 10.90 15.56 -25.69
CA ASP A 180 11.87 14.54 -25.31
C ASP A 180 11.96 14.34 -23.78
N THR A 181 11.40 15.27 -23.00
CA THR A 181 11.31 15.24 -21.53
C THR A 181 9.90 15.57 -21.05
N ILE A 182 9.59 15.28 -19.79
CA ILE A 182 8.27 15.54 -19.18
C ILE A 182 8.15 17.03 -18.83
N THR A 183 7.78 17.86 -19.81
CA THR A 183 7.44 19.29 -19.60
C THR A 183 6.15 19.45 -18.80
N LEU A 184 5.80 20.67 -18.38
CA LEU A 184 4.58 20.95 -17.62
C LEU A 184 3.33 20.36 -18.29
N GLU A 185 3.18 20.56 -19.61
CA GLU A 185 2.01 20.09 -20.36
C GLU A 185 2.07 18.60 -20.72
N ALA A 186 3.20 17.93 -20.43
CA ALA A 186 3.37 16.49 -20.52
C ALA A 186 3.04 15.76 -19.21
N ARG A 187 2.75 16.51 -18.14
CA ARG A 187 2.33 15.95 -16.85
C ARG A 187 0.86 15.60 -16.93
N LEU A 188 0.55 14.32 -16.76
CA LEU A 188 -0.83 13.83 -16.72
C LEU A 188 -1.16 13.37 -15.31
N ARG A 189 -2.27 13.86 -14.76
CA ARG A 189 -2.89 13.22 -13.60
C ARG A 189 -3.77 12.07 -14.08
N VAL A 190 -3.84 11.02 -13.27
CA VAL A 190 -4.65 9.84 -13.53
C VAL A 190 -5.65 9.70 -12.41
N GLU A 191 -6.93 9.66 -12.76
CA GLU A 191 -8.01 9.35 -11.83
C GLU A 191 -8.64 8.03 -12.25
N GLU A 192 -8.94 7.17 -11.28
CA GLU A 192 -9.62 5.91 -11.54
C GLU A 192 -11.10 6.20 -11.88
N ALA A 193 -11.58 5.73 -13.02
CA ALA A 193 -12.93 6.02 -13.52
C ALA A 193 -13.99 5.10 -12.87
N VAL A 194 -13.96 5.02 -11.54
CA VAL A 194 -14.82 4.17 -10.71
C VAL A 194 -15.62 5.06 -9.75
N LEU A 195 -16.94 4.91 -9.79
CA LEU A 195 -17.89 5.62 -8.92
C LEU A 195 -17.98 4.96 -7.54
N SER A 196 -18.00 3.63 -7.48
CA SER A 196 -18.06 2.88 -6.22
C SER A 196 -17.40 1.52 -6.39
N ARG A 197 -16.78 1.04 -5.31
CA ARG A 197 -16.10 -0.25 -5.26
C ARG A 197 -16.58 -1.08 -4.08
N GLU A 198 -16.83 -2.36 -4.32
CA GLU A 198 -17.04 -3.37 -3.29
C GLU A 198 -15.98 -4.45 -3.43
N ILE A 199 -15.39 -4.85 -2.29
CA ILE A 199 -14.39 -5.91 -2.20
C ILE A 199 -14.91 -6.95 -1.22
N TYR A 200 -15.03 -8.18 -1.70
CA TYR A 200 -15.65 -9.28 -0.95
C TYR A 200 -15.11 -10.64 -1.42
N GLY A 201 -15.52 -11.71 -0.73
CA GLY A 201 -15.04 -13.06 -1.03
C GLY A 201 -13.53 -13.17 -0.88
N VAL A 202 -13.00 -12.59 0.22
CA VAL A 202 -11.58 -12.60 0.54
C VAL A 202 -11.18 -13.98 1.05
N GLU A 203 -10.20 -14.59 0.40
CA GLU A 203 -9.67 -15.91 0.75
C GLU A 203 -8.17 -15.80 1.08
N PHE A 204 -7.82 -16.01 2.34
CA PHE A 204 -6.44 -15.92 2.84
C PHE A 204 -5.66 -17.21 2.60
N LYS A 205 -4.44 -17.08 2.07
CA LYS A 205 -3.47 -18.18 1.91
C LYS A 205 -2.65 -18.32 3.19
N LEU A 206 -3.26 -18.85 4.25
CA LEU A 206 -2.63 -18.94 5.58
C LEU A 206 -1.33 -19.76 5.59
N SER A 207 -1.18 -20.74 4.69
CA SER A 207 0.05 -21.50 4.52
C SER A 207 1.24 -20.68 4.01
N GLU A 208 0.98 -19.52 3.43
CA GLU A 208 1.97 -18.56 2.93
C GLU A 208 2.15 -17.38 3.89
N ALA A 209 1.52 -17.43 5.07
CA ALA A 209 1.63 -16.37 6.04
C ALA A 209 3.05 -16.27 6.63
N ARG A 210 3.50 -15.04 6.83
CA ARG A 210 4.81 -14.74 7.41
C ARG A 210 4.64 -13.95 8.69
N ILE A 211 5.04 -14.55 9.81
CA ILE A 211 5.17 -13.85 11.09
C ILE A 211 6.59 -13.26 11.18
N TYR A 212 6.71 -12.03 11.66
CA TYR A 212 7.99 -11.34 11.82
C TYR A 212 7.92 -10.23 12.87
N GLY A 213 9.08 -9.66 13.21
CA GLY A 213 9.15 -8.51 14.13
C GLY A 213 8.74 -8.86 15.56
N GLU A 214 8.88 -10.12 15.96
CA GLU A 214 8.49 -10.61 17.29
C GLU A 214 9.30 -9.92 18.39
N LYS A 215 8.60 -9.28 19.31
CA LYS A 215 9.19 -8.58 20.45
C LYS A 215 8.41 -8.87 21.74
N PRO A 216 9.07 -9.27 22.83
CA PRO A 216 8.41 -9.36 24.14
C PRO A 216 8.10 -7.96 24.69
N ILE A 217 6.90 -7.80 25.22
CA ILE A 217 6.44 -6.66 26.00
C ILE A 217 6.21 -7.15 27.42
N THR A 218 6.99 -6.63 28.37
CA THR A 218 6.88 -6.97 29.79
C THR A 218 6.01 -5.96 30.53
N PHE A 219 5.19 -6.45 31.44
CA PHE A 219 4.31 -5.61 32.27
C PHE A 219 4.91 -5.37 33.67
N PRO A 220 4.45 -4.33 34.40
CA PRO A 220 4.77 -4.18 35.81
C PRO A 220 4.43 -5.44 36.60
N SER A 221 5.30 -5.78 37.56
CA SER A 221 5.08 -6.97 38.40
C SER A 221 3.88 -6.78 39.32
N MET A 222 3.08 -7.84 39.47
CA MET A 222 1.99 -7.90 40.45
C MET A 222 2.48 -8.68 41.67
N THR A 223 2.05 -8.31 42.87
CA THR A 223 2.47 -9.01 44.10
C THR A 223 1.29 -9.39 44.97
N SER A 224 1.42 -10.51 45.69
CA SER A 224 0.52 -10.90 46.76
C SER A 224 1.31 -11.49 47.91
N THR A 225 1.01 -11.01 49.11
CA THR A 225 1.69 -11.38 50.36
C THR A 225 0.72 -12.19 51.23
N ASN A 226 1.21 -13.22 51.89
CA ASN A 226 0.46 -13.98 52.90
C ASN A 226 1.25 -14.01 54.21
N ASP A 227 0.77 -13.26 55.20
CA ASP A 227 1.32 -13.12 56.55
C ASP A 227 0.66 -14.08 57.57
N THR A 228 -0.18 -15.00 57.09
CA THR A 228 -0.84 -15.99 57.92
C THR A 228 -0.10 -17.33 57.89
N ASN A 229 -0.51 -18.24 58.76
CA ASN A 229 0.01 -19.61 58.83
C ASN A 229 -0.72 -20.58 57.88
N GLU A 230 -1.71 -20.12 57.11
CA GLU A 230 -2.51 -20.94 56.21
C GLU A 230 -2.38 -20.43 54.76
N PRO A 231 -2.36 -21.30 53.73
CA PRO A 231 -2.30 -20.86 52.35
C PRO A 231 -3.59 -20.16 51.92
N HIS A 232 -3.47 -19.14 51.06
CA HIS A 232 -4.62 -18.46 50.48
C HIS A 232 -4.53 -18.39 48.95
N ALA A 233 -5.66 -18.59 48.28
CA ALA A 233 -5.79 -18.47 46.83
C ALA A 233 -6.21 -17.04 46.46
N LYS A 234 -5.53 -16.43 45.49
CA LYS A 234 -5.83 -15.09 44.99
C LYS A 234 -5.69 -15.02 43.48
N THR A 235 -6.62 -14.31 42.83
CA THR A 235 -6.54 -14.03 41.39
C THR A 235 -5.92 -12.66 41.19
N LEU A 236 -4.78 -12.62 40.50
CA LEU A 236 -4.12 -11.39 40.07
C LEU A 236 -4.57 -11.09 38.64
N THR A 237 -5.14 -9.90 38.39
CA THR A 237 -5.65 -9.50 37.07
C THR A 237 -4.83 -8.35 36.53
N LEU A 238 -4.24 -8.55 35.36
CA LEU A 238 -3.60 -7.52 34.57
C LEU A 238 -4.62 -6.95 33.58
N LYS A 239 -4.78 -5.63 33.57
CA LYS A 239 -5.49 -4.92 32.51
C LYS A 239 -4.49 -4.14 31.67
N TYR A 240 -4.54 -4.27 30.36
CA TYR A 240 -3.68 -3.53 29.45
C TYR A 240 -4.44 -3.09 28.20
N GLU A 241 -3.95 -2.06 27.52
CA GLU A 241 -4.48 -1.66 26.22
C GLU A 241 -3.62 -2.26 25.11
N GLU A 242 -4.28 -2.82 24.11
CA GLU A 242 -3.64 -3.35 22.91
C GLU A 242 -4.10 -2.56 21.70
N THR A 243 -3.14 -2.06 20.92
CA THR A 243 -3.39 -1.46 19.61
C THR A 243 -3.04 -2.45 18.52
N GLN A 244 -4.06 -2.88 17.78
CA GLN A 244 -3.92 -3.69 16.57
C GLN A 244 -3.84 -2.77 15.35
N ALA A 245 -2.97 -3.12 14.40
CA ALA A 245 -2.92 -2.49 13.09
C ALA A 245 -3.39 -3.49 12.03
N LYS A 246 -4.18 -3.04 11.05
CA LYS A 246 -4.81 -3.87 10.03
C LYS A 246 -4.77 -3.14 8.69
N THR A 247 -4.15 -3.73 7.69
CA THR A 247 -4.04 -3.16 6.34
C THR A 247 -4.36 -4.23 5.32
N TRP A 248 -5.28 -3.94 4.40
CA TRP A 248 -5.53 -4.74 3.19
C TRP A 248 -5.02 -3.95 2.00
N SER A 249 -4.12 -4.54 1.23
CA SER A 249 -3.45 -3.88 0.10
C SER A 249 -3.38 -4.79 -1.12
N SER A 250 -2.89 -4.24 -2.23
CA SER A 250 -2.54 -4.99 -3.44
C SER A 250 -1.05 -4.81 -3.71
N THR A 251 -0.42 -5.88 -4.18
CA THR A 251 1.01 -5.92 -4.48
C THR A 251 1.36 -5.36 -5.87
N VAL A 252 0.39 -5.27 -6.79
CA VAL A 252 0.63 -4.92 -8.21
C VAL A 252 -0.30 -3.82 -8.71
N SER A 253 -1.58 -3.89 -8.33
CA SER A 253 -2.62 -3.03 -8.90
C SER A 253 -2.74 -1.73 -8.11
N LEU A 254 -2.57 -0.60 -8.77
CA LEU A 254 -2.91 0.70 -8.18
C LEU A 254 -4.42 0.83 -7.99
N LYS A 255 -4.80 1.24 -6.78
CA LYS A 255 -6.14 1.78 -6.48
C LYS A 255 -5.94 3.23 -6.08
N ILE A 256 -6.51 4.18 -6.82
CA ILE A 256 -6.23 5.61 -6.63
C ILE A 256 -7.53 6.30 -6.26
N GLY A 257 -7.60 6.86 -5.06
CA GLY A 257 -8.68 7.77 -4.65
C GLY A 257 -10.09 7.15 -4.57
N VAL A 258 -10.22 5.83 -4.65
CA VAL A 258 -11.50 5.13 -4.55
C VAL A 258 -11.61 4.44 -3.20
N THR A 259 -12.47 4.97 -2.33
CA THR A 259 -12.90 4.27 -1.11
C THR A 259 -13.74 3.06 -1.49
N ALA A 260 -13.42 1.90 -0.91
CA ALA A 260 -14.09 0.64 -1.16
C ALA A 260 -14.94 0.23 0.05
N LYS A 261 -16.07 -0.42 -0.19
CA LYS A 261 -16.75 -1.21 0.84
C LYS A 261 -16.06 -2.57 0.94
N LEU A 262 -15.38 -2.83 2.05
CA LEU A 262 -14.62 -4.06 2.28
C LEU A 262 -15.40 -5.01 3.19
N ARG A 263 -15.49 -6.28 2.78
CA ARG A 263 -15.94 -7.42 3.58
C ARG A 263 -14.85 -8.48 3.60
N ALA A 264 -14.15 -8.61 4.73
CA ALA A 264 -13.01 -9.52 4.85
C ALA A 264 -12.82 -9.98 6.29
N GLY A 265 -12.36 -11.21 6.49
CA GLY A 265 -11.83 -11.64 7.79
C GLY A 265 -10.56 -10.87 8.17
N ILE A 266 -10.21 -10.94 9.46
CA ILE A 266 -9.00 -10.31 10.01
C ILE A 266 -8.03 -11.41 10.45
N PRO A 267 -6.93 -11.67 9.71
CA PRO A 267 -5.87 -12.55 10.17
C PRO A 267 -5.21 -12.04 11.45
N VAL A 268 -4.99 -12.93 12.40
CA VAL A 268 -4.35 -12.66 13.69
C VAL A 268 -3.35 -13.76 14.03
N ILE A 269 -2.32 -13.40 14.80
CA ILE A 269 -1.39 -14.37 15.36
C ILE A 269 -1.98 -14.92 16.67
N ALA A 270 -2.13 -16.23 16.76
CA ALA A 270 -2.59 -16.94 17.95
C ALA A 270 -1.76 -18.22 18.14
N GLU A 271 -1.19 -18.42 19.34
CA GLU A 271 -0.36 -19.59 19.67
C GLU A 271 0.79 -19.87 18.65
N GLY A 272 1.35 -18.80 18.07
CA GLY A 272 2.40 -18.91 17.05
C GLY A 272 1.92 -19.36 15.66
N LYS A 273 0.60 -19.45 15.44
CA LYS A 273 -0.04 -19.71 14.15
C LYS A 273 -0.85 -18.50 13.70
N VAL A 274 -1.26 -18.50 12.44
CA VAL A 274 -2.11 -17.46 11.86
C VAL A 274 -3.50 -18.03 11.66
N GLU A 275 -4.50 -17.35 12.22
CA GLU A 275 -5.91 -17.71 12.12
C GLU A 275 -6.73 -16.49 11.69
N VAL A 276 -7.90 -16.72 11.09
CA VAL A 276 -8.81 -15.64 10.70
C VAL A 276 -9.84 -15.45 11.80
N SER A 277 -9.90 -14.25 12.36
CA SER A 277 -10.78 -13.89 13.48
C SER A 277 -12.16 -13.40 12.99
N THR A 278 -12.58 -12.21 13.42
CA THR A 278 -13.87 -11.63 13.04
C THR A 278 -13.84 -11.01 11.65
N GLU A 279 -15.03 -10.76 11.10
CA GLU A 279 -15.19 -10.06 9.82
C GLU A 279 -15.15 -8.54 10.02
N PHE A 280 -14.36 -7.88 9.19
CA PHE A 280 -14.41 -6.45 8.92
C PHE A 280 -15.42 -6.18 7.80
N ASN A 281 -16.39 -5.30 8.06
CA ASN A 281 -17.41 -4.89 7.09
C ASN A 281 -17.66 -3.38 7.19
N SER A 282 -16.88 -2.59 6.46
CA SER A 282 -16.95 -1.11 6.49
C SER A 282 -16.36 -0.51 5.22
N GLU A 283 -16.56 0.80 5.03
CA GLU A 283 -15.77 1.60 4.10
C GLU A 283 -14.29 1.58 4.50
N TYR A 284 -13.44 1.46 3.49
CA TYR A 284 -12.01 1.27 3.62
C TYR A 284 -11.28 1.91 2.44
N GLU A 285 -10.27 2.71 2.74
CA GLU A 285 -9.31 3.20 1.75
C GLU A 285 -8.23 2.15 1.55
N TRP A 286 -8.08 1.67 0.31
CA TRP A 286 -7.21 0.54 0.00
C TRP A 286 -5.75 0.84 0.34
N GLY A 287 -5.10 -0.01 1.13
CA GLY A 287 -3.73 0.18 1.59
C GLY A 287 -3.59 1.07 2.83
N SER A 288 -4.66 1.69 3.32
CA SER A 288 -4.63 2.49 4.55
C SER A 288 -4.60 1.59 5.79
N SER A 289 -3.80 1.95 6.79
CA SER A 289 -3.73 1.20 8.06
C SER A 289 -4.87 1.60 8.99
N VAL A 290 -5.67 0.62 9.41
CA VAL A 290 -6.69 0.79 10.45
C VAL A 290 -6.09 0.40 11.79
N HIS A 291 -6.17 1.31 12.76
CA HIS A 291 -5.74 1.07 14.13
C HIS A 291 -6.95 0.86 15.03
N THR A 292 -6.96 -0.22 15.80
CA THR A 292 -8.00 -0.49 16.81
C THR A 292 -7.33 -0.68 18.15
N THR A 293 -7.69 0.15 19.13
CA THR A 293 -7.24 -0.01 20.52
C THR A 293 -8.35 -0.61 21.36
N ALA A 294 -8.05 -1.68 22.08
CA ALA A 294 -8.99 -2.36 22.98
C ALA A 294 -8.33 -2.67 24.33
N SER A 295 -9.12 -2.59 25.41
CA SER A 295 -8.67 -3.05 26.73
C SER A 295 -8.77 -4.57 26.80
N GLN A 296 -7.69 -5.19 27.23
CA GLN A 296 -7.53 -6.62 27.43
C GLN A 296 -7.30 -6.92 28.91
N GLU A 297 -7.78 -8.09 29.34
CA GLU A 297 -7.59 -8.57 30.71
C GLU A 297 -6.98 -9.98 30.69
N ALA A 298 -5.96 -10.19 31.52
CA ALA A 298 -5.34 -11.49 31.73
C ALA A 298 -5.29 -11.79 33.23
N SER A 299 -5.70 -12.98 33.63
CA SER A 299 -5.76 -13.39 35.04
C SER A 299 -4.80 -14.53 35.34
N TYR A 300 -4.11 -14.43 36.48
CA TYR A 300 -3.27 -15.48 37.04
C TYR A 300 -3.81 -15.91 38.41
N HIS A 301 -4.12 -17.20 38.55
CA HIS A 301 -4.58 -17.78 39.81
C HIS A 301 -3.38 -18.21 40.65
N ALA A 302 -3.02 -17.41 41.66
CA ALA A 302 -1.91 -17.68 42.55
C ALA A 302 -2.40 -18.40 43.82
N VAL A 303 -1.68 -19.45 44.22
CA VAL A 303 -1.70 -19.94 45.61
C VAL A 303 -0.51 -19.31 46.32
N VAL A 304 -0.77 -18.59 47.41
CA VAL A 304 0.26 -17.89 48.19
C VAL A 304 0.47 -18.68 49.49
N PRO A 305 1.58 -19.43 49.63
CA PRO A 305 1.88 -20.20 50.83
C PRO A 305 1.99 -19.33 52.10
N PRO A 306 1.89 -19.94 53.31
CA PRO A 306 2.11 -19.25 54.57
C PRO A 306 3.45 -18.52 54.62
N MET A 307 3.48 -17.31 55.20
CA MET A 307 4.69 -16.52 55.41
C MET A 307 5.52 -16.28 54.13
N THR A 308 4.85 -16.13 52.98
CA THR A 308 5.52 -15.87 51.68
C THR A 308 4.89 -14.73 50.91
N LYS A 309 5.72 -14.09 50.08
CA LYS A 309 5.29 -13.15 49.05
C LYS A 309 5.49 -13.79 47.68
N VAL A 310 4.41 -13.81 46.89
CA VAL A 310 4.41 -14.20 45.49
C VAL A 310 4.53 -12.93 44.64
N THR A 311 5.51 -12.90 43.75
CA THR A 311 5.67 -11.87 42.71
C THR A 311 5.40 -12.51 41.35
N VAL A 312 4.46 -11.96 40.60
CA VAL A 312 4.09 -12.41 39.26
C VAL A 312 4.57 -11.39 38.24
N ARG A 313 5.37 -11.86 37.29
CA ARG A 313 5.80 -11.14 36.09
C ARG A 313 4.97 -11.64 34.92
N ALA A 314 4.52 -10.71 34.08
CA ALA A 314 3.77 -11.02 32.89
C ALA A 314 4.50 -10.47 31.66
N ALA A 315 4.45 -11.22 30.57
CA ALA A 315 4.96 -10.79 29.27
C ALA A 315 4.02 -11.26 28.15
N VAL A 316 3.97 -10.49 27.07
CA VAL A 316 3.26 -10.86 25.84
C VAL A 316 4.18 -10.63 24.65
N THR A 317 4.04 -11.41 23.59
CA THR A 317 4.78 -11.17 22.34
C THR A 317 3.95 -10.29 21.42
N GLN A 318 4.50 -9.16 20.99
CA GLN A 318 3.98 -8.41 19.86
C GLN A 318 4.63 -8.93 18.59
N GLY A 319 3.83 -9.25 17.57
CA GLY A 319 4.33 -9.67 16.27
C GLY A 319 3.54 -9.02 15.14
N SER A 320 4.18 -8.95 13.98
CA SER A 320 3.55 -8.57 12.72
C SER A 320 3.33 -9.81 11.86
N VAL A 321 2.29 -9.78 11.04
CA VAL A 321 1.93 -10.86 10.13
C VAL A 321 1.60 -10.32 8.75
N ASP A 322 2.19 -10.93 7.73
CA ASP A 322 1.81 -10.73 6.34
C ASP A 322 1.10 -11.99 5.82
N VAL A 323 -0.07 -11.82 5.19
CA VAL A 323 -0.88 -12.93 4.65
C VAL A 323 -1.34 -12.60 3.24
N PRO A 324 -0.85 -13.31 2.20
CA PRO A 324 -1.39 -13.18 0.85
C PRO A 324 -2.86 -13.60 0.78
N PHE A 325 -3.64 -12.95 -0.07
CA PHE A 325 -5.06 -13.29 -0.27
C PHE A 325 -5.55 -13.05 -1.69
N SER A 326 -6.60 -13.77 -2.06
CA SER A 326 -7.39 -13.52 -3.26
C SER A 326 -8.73 -12.88 -2.88
N TYR A 327 -9.35 -12.14 -3.81
CA TYR A 327 -10.60 -11.42 -3.55
C TYR A 327 -11.40 -11.16 -4.83
N THR A 328 -12.69 -10.90 -4.65
CA THR A 328 -13.55 -10.37 -5.71
C THR A 328 -13.70 -8.87 -5.56
N GLN A 329 -13.48 -8.15 -6.66
CA GLN A 329 -13.72 -6.71 -6.75
C GLN A 329 -14.87 -6.44 -7.71
N ARG A 330 -15.88 -5.72 -7.25
CA ARG A 330 -17.00 -5.24 -8.06
C ARG A 330 -16.99 -3.72 -8.10
N ASP A 331 -16.83 -3.17 -9.30
CA ASP A 331 -16.83 -1.72 -9.52
C ASP A 331 -18.09 -1.30 -10.29
N ILE A 332 -18.61 -0.14 -9.94
CA ILE A 332 -19.50 0.64 -10.79
C ILE A 332 -18.64 1.77 -11.38
N LEU A 333 -18.49 1.79 -12.70
CA LEU A 333 -17.71 2.82 -13.40
C LEU A 333 -18.45 4.16 -13.40
N THR A 334 -17.75 5.26 -13.71
CA THR A 334 -18.39 6.58 -13.88
C THR A 334 -19.43 6.61 -15.00
N THR A 335 -19.38 5.64 -15.92
CA THR A 335 -20.39 5.41 -16.96
C THR A 335 -21.64 4.68 -16.47
N GLY A 336 -21.65 4.17 -15.23
CA GLY A 336 -22.69 3.31 -14.68
C GLY A 336 -22.53 1.82 -15.01
N GLU A 337 -21.54 1.44 -15.83
CA GLU A 337 -21.24 0.04 -16.13
C GLU A 337 -20.77 -0.70 -14.87
N VAL A 338 -21.28 -1.92 -14.67
CA VAL A 338 -20.84 -2.79 -13.57
C VAL A 338 -19.83 -3.79 -14.09
N VAL A 339 -18.66 -3.81 -13.48
CA VAL A 339 -17.58 -4.74 -13.83
C VAL A 339 -17.11 -5.51 -12.60
N THR A 340 -16.71 -6.76 -12.80
CA THR A 340 -16.30 -7.64 -11.69
C THR A 340 -15.03 -8.40 -12.05
N TYR A 341 -14.10 -8.46 -11.09
CA TYR A 341 -12.80 -9.09 -11.22
C TYR A 341 -12.59 -10.08 -10.09
N LYS A 342 -11.92 -11.19 -10.42
CA LYS A 342 -11.21 -12.00 -9.43
C LYS A 342 -9.76 -11.56 -9.43
N MET A 343 -9.26 -11.17 -8.26
CA MET A 343 -7.90 -10.72 -8.05
C MET A 343 -7.18 -11.72 -7.15
N ASP A 344 -5.88 -11.93 -7.39
CA ASP A 344 -5.01 -12.80 -6.60
C ASP A 344 -3.71 -12.07 -6.23
N ASP A 345 -3.81 -10.76 -6.02
CA ASP A 345 -2.68 -9.86 -5.75
C ASP A 345 -2.74 -9.22 -4.35
N GLY A 346 -3.64 -9.70 -3.49
CA GLY A 346 -3.90 -9.14 -2.17
C GLY A 346 -2.81 -9.46 -1.16
N LEU A 347 -2.49 -8.49 -0.30
CA LEU A 347 -1.61 -8.68 0.85
C LEU A 347 -2.23 -8.01 2.07
N PHE A 348 -2.48 -8.80 3.10
CA PHE A 348 -2.86 -8.30 4.42
C PHE A 348 -1.62 -8.16 5.28
N THR A 349 -1.48 -7.00 5.93
CA THR A 349 -0.46 -6.76 6.96
C THR A 349 -1.17 -6.43 8.26
N GLY A 350 -0.87 -7.22 9.29
CA GLY A 350 -1.45 -7.08 10.62
C GLY A 350 -0.37 -6.98 11.70
N MET A 351 -0.75 -6.44 12.85
CA MET A 351 0.05 -6.49 14.07
C MET A 351 -0.86 -6.71 15.26
N ASN A 352 -0.53 -7.70 16.10
CA ASN A 352 -1.25 -7.98 17.35
C ASN A 352 -0.30 -8.59 18.40
N ASN A 353 -0.79 -8.65 19.63
CA ASN A 353 -0.11 -9.32 20.73
C ASN A 353 -0.63 -10.77 20.88
N TYR A 354 0.25 -11.71 21.23
CA TYR A 354 -0.05 -13.13 21.41
C TYR A 354 0.97 -13.78 22.37
N ASN A 355 0.80 -15.08 22.65
CA ASN A 355 1.69 -15.84 23.56
C ASN A 355 1.86 -15.16 24.92
N PHE A 356 0.74 -14.92 25.60
CA PHE A 356 0.75 -14.36 26.95
C PHE A 356 1.39 -15.35 27.94
N GLN A 357 2.36 -14.89 28.72
CA GLN A 357 3.11 -15.70 29.68
C GLN A 357 3.11 -15.07 31.08
N PHE A 358 3.01 -15.91 32.09
CA PHE A 358 3.18 -15.55 33.50
C PHE A 358 4.35 -16.33 34.10
N GLU A 359 5.18 -15.64 34.87
CA GLU A 359 6.24 -16.22 35.68
C GLU A 359 6.02 -15.80 37.14
N ALA A 360 6.00 -16.75 38.06
CA ALA A 360 5.78 -16.48 39.47
C ALA A 360 7.00 -16.88 40.30
N THR A 361 7.50 -15.95 41.13
CA THR A 361 8.57 -16.19 42.10
C THR A 361 8.03 -16.06 43.52
N GLN A 362 8.56 -16.87 44.43
CA GLN A 362 8.18 -16.88 45.84
C GLN A 362 9.37 -16.51 46.71
N GLU A 363 9.16 -15.63 47.68
CA GLU A 363 10.16 -15.26 48.68
C GLU A 363 9.56 -15.35 50.09
N PRO A 364 10.31 -15.86 51.08
CA PRO A 364 9.91 -15.76 52.49
C PRO A 364 9.75 -14.29 52.91
N ILE A 365 8.79 -14.02 53.80
CA ILE A 365 8.57 -12.69 54.42
C ILE A 365 9.37 -12.55 55.71
#